data_AF-A0A2E3UHL7-F1
#
_entry.id   AF-A0A2E3UHL7-F1
#
_cell.length_a   1.000
_cell.length_b   1.000
_cell.length_c   1.000
_cell.angle_alpha   90.00
_cell.angle_beta   90.00
_cell.angle_gamma   90.00
#
_symmetry.space_group_name_H-M   'P 1'
#
loop_
_entity.id
_entity.type
_entity.pdbx_description
1 polymer ?
#
loop_
_entity_poly.entity_id
_entity_poly.type
_entity_poly.pdbx_seq_one_letter_code
_entity_poly.pdbx_strand_id
1 'polypeptide(L)'
;MAEERFHIAEWYGHDFHRMGDWDRVRHAQHKVGGATMSKAEIDRLATLEDKAVSGELSPSEGDRLTVLRDKLVRQQAEELPCPFRTDTPHATCTKPGGVCSIRVYREDEGRVEPISGERGRLRALCPWRFHQDGTAFSEVGRRLLNDPDPIKAGEVGFLESSGNLDSDPGEDVGRIDMILVKSNGVEGAPMDWVAVEVQAVYFSGKKMSIEFDHLLKTQGRISMAREKRRPDYRSSGVKRLMPQLQTKVPTLRRWGKKMAVIVDAPFFYSMGEMARERDVSNADIIWFLVDFFEDPNGSGFKLEIIEEVYTTLESATLGLTGGTPLSQGEFEARIRAKTDG
;
A
#
# COMPACT_ATOMS: atom_id res chain seq x y z
N MET A 1 24.39 21.61 14.09
CA MET A 1 24.42 20.15 13.84
C MET A 1 23.34 19.87 12.81
N ALA A 2 23.67 19.18 11.72
CA ALA A 2 22.68 18.84 10.71
C ALA A 2 21.56 17.99 11.33
N GLU A 3 20.32 18.38 11.08
CA GLU A 3 19.16 17.68 11.62
C GLU A 3 18.61 16.68 10.61
N GLU A 4 18.37 15.43 11.02
CA GLU A 4 17.76 14.40 10.19
C GLU A 4 16.37 14.01 10.73
N ARG A 5 15.35 14.05 9.87
CA ARG A 5 13.99 13.57 10.20
C ARG A 5 13.31 12.98 8.97
N PHE A 6 12.33 12.11 9.22
CA PHE A 6 11.42 11.69 8.16
C PHE A 6 10.52 12.85 7.72
N HIS A 7 10.39 13.00 6.41
CA HIS A 7 9.44 13.92 5.79
C HIS A 7 8.79 13.27 4.56
N ILE A 8 7.89 14.00 3.89
CA ILE A 8 7.12 13.53 2.74
C ILE A 8 8.12 13.24 1.60
N ALA A 9 8.03 12.04 1.04
CA ALA A 9 8.81 11.66 -0.14
C ALA A 9 7.93 11.83 -1.38
N GLU A 10 6.80 11.12 -1.43
CA GLU A 10 5.83 11.23 -2.50
C GLU A 10 4.49 11.79 -2.00
N TRP A 11 3.93 12.75 -2.74
CA TRP A 11 2.64 13.36 -2.46
C TRP A 11 1.75 13.35 -3.70
N TYR A 12 0.64 12.59 -3.65
CA TYR A 12 -0.19 12.31 -4.82
C TYR A 12 0.63 11.73 -6.00
N GLY A 13 1.67 10.96 -5.70
CA GLY A 13 2.59 10.34 -6.67
C GLY A 13 3.70 11.26 -7.21
N HIS A 14 3.77 12.51 -6.77
CA HIS A 14 4.83 13.44 -7.16
C HIS A 14 5.95 13.49 -6.12
N ASP A 15 7.21 13.68 -6.54
CA ASP A 15 8.33 13.91 -5.62
C ASP A 15 8.19 15.25 -4.90
N PHE A 16 7.89 15.19 -3.61
CA PHE A 16 7.68 16.35 -2.74
C PHE A 16 8.84 17.35 -2.76
N HIS A 17 10.08 16.85 -2.87
CA HIS A 17 11.27 17.71 -2.87
C HIS A 17 11.35 18.53 -4.15
N ARG A 18 10.99 17.94 -5.29
CA ARG A 18 11.06 18.57 -6.62
C ARG A 18 9.80 19.33 -7.01
N MET A 19 8.69 19.15 -6.29
CA MET A 19 7.47 19.91 -6.50
C MET A 19 7.68 21.42 -6.35
N GLY A 20 6.99 22.20 -7.19
CA GLY A 20 6.93 23.65 -7.02
C GLY A 20 6.16 24.06 -5.76
N ASP A 21 6.50 25.22 -5.22
CA ASP A 21 5.87 25.76 -4.00
C ASP A 21 4.34 25.83 -4.11
N TRP A 22 3.81 26.31 -5.24
CA TRP A 22 2.37 26.36 -5.49
C TRP A 22 1.70 24.99 -5.59
N ASP A 23 2.38 23.97 -6.11
CA ASP A 23 1.86 22.61 -6.12
C ASP A 23 1.77 22.03 -4.71
N ARG A 24 2.77 22.32 -3.84
CA ARG A 24 2.71 21.93 -2.43
C ARG A 24 1.55 22.63 -1.70
N VAL A 25 1.28 23.90 -2.00
CA VAL A 25 0.11 24.62 -1.48
C VAL A 25 -1.19 23.96 -1.96
N ARG A 26 -1.32 23.68 -3.26
CA ARG A 26 -2.50 23.01 -3.83
C ARG A 26 -2.74 21.65 -3.14
N HIS A 27 -1.71 20.83 -3.00
CA HIS A 27 -1.82 19.51 -2.36
C HIS A 27 -2.15 19.63 -0.86
N ALA A 28 -1.64 20.66 -0.17
CA ALA A 28 -1.95 20.93 1.23
C ALA A 28 -3.42 21.34 1.45
N GLN A 29 -4.03 22.05 0.51
CA GLN A 29 -5.43 22.51 0.59
C GLN A 29 -6.44 21.41 0.25
N HIS A 30 -6.03 20.44 -0.56
CA HIS A 30 -6.93 19.42 -1.08
C HIS A 30 -7.52 18.53 0.02
N LYS A 31 -8.84 18.34 -0.03
CA LYS A 31 -9.60 17.44 0.85
C LYS A 31 -10.22 16.35 -0.01
N VAL A 32 -9.81 15.12 0.22
CA VAL A 32 -10.24 13.95 -0.55
C VAL A 32 -11.74 13.70 -0.44
N GLY A 33 -12.37 13.36 -1.56
CA GLY A 33 -13.72 12.77 -1.59
C GLY A 33 -14.89 13.76 -1.67
N GLY A 34 -14.64 15.05 -1.84
CA GLY A 34 -15.70 16.08 -1.96
C GLY A 34 -16.50 16.01 -3.27
N ALA A 35 -15.88 15.56 -4.36
CA ALA A 35 -16.47 15.44 -5.69
C ALA A 35 -16.24 14.07 -6.34
N THR A 36 -15.65 13.12 -5.61
CA THR A 36 -15.39 11.77 -6.10
C THR A 36 -16.70 11.04 -6.45
N MET A 37 -16.75 10.51 -7.68
CA MET A 37 -17.81 9.63 -8.16
C MET A 37 -17.69 8.25 -7.52
N SER A 38 -18.83 7.63 -7.24
CA SER A 38 -18.86 6.24 -6.79
C SER A 38 -18.45 5.29 -7.91
N LYS A 39 -17.98 4.09 -7.55
CA LYS A 39 -17.64 3.04 -8.53
C LYS A 39 -18.82 2.73 -9.47
N ALA A 40 -20.02 2.60 -8.91
CA ALA A 40 -21.24 2.37 -9.68
C ALA A 40 -21.55 3.49 -10.69
N GLU A 41 -21.24 4.75 -10.36
CA GLU A 41 -21.40 5.87 -11.29
C GLU A 41 -20.37 5.83 -12.41
N ILE A 42 -19.13 5.46 -12.12
CA ILE A 42 -18.06 5.32 -13.13
C ILE A 42 -18.39 4.14 -14.07
N ASP A 43 -18.78 2.99 -13.54
CA ASP A 43 -19.15 1.82 -14.33
C ASP A 43 -20.38 2.12 -15.21
N ARG A 44 -21.35 2.86 -14.66
CA ARG A 44 -22.53 3.30 -15.41
C ARG A 44 -22.17 4.32 -16.48
N LEU A 45 -21.24 5.24 -16.21
CA LEU A 45 -20.76 6.20 -17.20
C LEU A 45 -20.16 5.47 -18.39
N ALA A 46 -19.22 4.54 -18.16
CA ALA A 46 -18.58 3.76 -19.23
C ALA A 46 -19.62 3.00 -20.08
N THR A 47 -20.56 2.32 -19.43
CA THR A 47 -21.65 1.60 -20.13
C THR A 47 -22.49 2.53 -21.01
N LEU A 48 -22.82 3.72 -20.53
CA LEU A 48 -23.63 4.68 -21.29
C LEU A 48 -22.84 5.36 -22.41
N GLU A 49 -21.52 5.55 -22.25
CA GLU A 49 -20.65 6.04 -23.32
C GLU A 49 -20.55 5.04 -24.47
N ASP A 50 -20.41 3.75 -24.18
CA ASP A 50 -20.41 2.69 -25.20
C ASP A 50 -21.75 2.63 -25.97
N LYS A 51 -22.88 2.77 -25.25
CA LYS A 51 -24.21 2.89 -25.87
C LYS A 51 -24.36 4.12 -26.75
N ALA A 52 -23.78 5.25 -26.33
CA ALA A 52 -23.82 6.49 -27.10
C ALA A 52 -23.01 6.34 -28.40
N VAL A 53 -21.88 5.66 -28.37
CA VAL A 53 -21.05 5.36 -29.55
C VAL A 53 -21.76 4.40 -30.51
N SER A 54 -22.47 3.40 -29.99
CA SER A 54 -23.23 2.42 -30.80
C SER A 54 -24.60 2.94 -31.28
N GLY A 55 -25.04 4.13 -30.85
CA GLY A 55 -26.31 4.72 -31.25
C GLY A 55 -27.54 4.10 -30.59
N GLU A 56 -27.36 3.32 -29.52
CA GLU A 56 -28.42 2.59 -28.81
C GLU A 56 -28.98 3.34 -27.59
N LEU A 57 -28.68 4.63 -27.48
CA LEU A 57 -29.00 5.44 -26.31
C LEU A 57 -30.47 5.90 -26.31
N SER A 58 -31.24 5.54 -25.29
CA SER A 58 -32.57 6.12 -25.09
C SER A 58 -32.49 7.58 -24.59
N PRO A 59 -33.55 8.39 -24.73
CA PRO A 59 -33.55 9.78 -24.25
C PRO A 59 -33.22 9.93 -22.76
N SER A 60 -33.79 9.08 -21.90
CA SER A 60 -33.52 9.11 -20.45
C SER A 60 -32.10 8.67 -20.10
N GLU A 61 -31.52 7.73 -20.87
CA GLU A 61 -30.10 7.38 -20.76
C GLU A 61 -29.20 8.52 -21.21
N GLY A 62 -29.61 9.31 -22.21
CA GLY A 62 -28.94 10.55 -22.64
C GLY A 62 -28.89 11.62 -21.55
N ASP A 63 -30.02 11.87 -20.88
CA ASP A 63 -30.06 12.80 -19.75
C ASP A 63 -29.15 12.32 -18.61
N ARG A 64 -29.19 11.02 -18.31
CA ARG A 64 -28.34 10.42 -17.27
C ARG A 64 -26.86 10.49 -17.63
N LEU A 65 -26.49 10.23 -18.88
CA LEU A 65 -25.12 10.34 -19.37
C LEU A 65 -24.59 11.77 -19.22
N THR A 66 -25.41 12.77 -19.55
CA THR A 66 -25.05 14.20 -19.37
C THR A 66 -24.73 14.51 -17.90
N VAL A 67 -25.59 14.08 -16.97
CA VAL A 67 -25.35 14.26 -15.53
C VAL A 67 -24.05 13.58 -15.07
N LEU A 68 -23.75 12.38 -15.56
CA LEU A 68 -22.53 11.66 -15.20
C LEU A 68 -21.26 12.33 -15.77
N ARG A 69 -21.34 12.88 -16.98
CA ARG A 69 -20.24 13.68 -17.56
C ARG A 69 -19.98 14.95 -16.78
N ASP A 70 -21.01 15.68 -16.36
CA ASP A 70 -20.86 16.86 -15.51
C ASP A 70 -20.22 16.50 -14.16
N LYS A 71 -20.61 15.36 -13.57
CA LYS A 71 -19.95 14.84 -12.37
C LYS A 71 -18.48 14.50 -12.61
N LEU A 72 -18.14 13.89 -13.74
CA LEU A 72 -16.75 13.57 -14.08
C LEU A 72 -15.91 14.84 -14.26
N VAL A 73 -16.44 15.85 -14.96
CA VAL A 73 -15.79 17.16 -15.09
C VAL A 73 -15.55 17.79 -13.71
N ARG A 74 -16.54 17.73 -12.83
CA ARG A 74 -16.41 18.22 -11.46
C ARG A 74 -15.35 17.44 -10.67
N GLN A 75 -15.34 16.11 -10.77
CA GLN A 75 -14.32 15.27 -10.14
C GLN A 75 -12.92 15.65 -10.63
N GLN A 76 -12.72 15.79 -11.94
CA GLN A 76 -11.42 16.14 -12.53
C GLN A 76 -10.94 17.53 -12.12
N ALA A 77 -11.86 18.46 -11.83
CA ALA A 77 -11.54 19.81 -11.38
C ALA A 77 -11.24 19.90 -9.88
N GLU A 78 -11.96 19.14 -9.04
CA GLU A 78 -11.92 19.27 -7.58
C GLU A 78 -11.06 18.21 -6.88
N GLU A 79 -10.86 17.03 -7.49
CA GLU A 79 -10.12 15.91 -6.89
C GLU A 79 -8.73 15.74 -7.51
N LEU A 80 -7.78 15.31 -6.68
CA LEU A 80 -6.46 14.91 -7.15
C LEU A 80 -6.43 13.42 -7.56
N PRO A 81 -5.90 13.08 -8.75
CA PRO A 81 -5.82 11.70 -9.21
C PRO A 81 -4.88 10.88 -8.33
N CYS A 82 -5.12 9.57 -8.29
CA CYS A 82 -4.15 8.62 -7.75
C CYS A 82 -3.46 7.89 -8.91
N PRO A 83 -2.17 8.16 -9.19
CA PRO A 83 -1.49 7.55 -10.34
C PRO A 83 -1.23 6.05 -10.16
N PHE A 84 -1.39 5.52 -8.95
CA PHE A 84 -1.13 4.12 -8.65
C PHE A 84 -2.40 3.27 -8.54
N ARG A 85 -3.58 3.89 -8.53
CA ARG A 85 -4.84 3.15 -8.50
C ARG A 85 -5.19 2.68 -9.90
N THR A 86 -5.36 1.38 -10.03
CA THR A 86 -5.71 0.72 -11.30
C THR A 86 -7.09 0.06 -11.26
N ASP A 87 -7.85 0.27 -10.18
CA ASP A 87 -9.15 -0.35 -9.95
C ASP A 87 -10.31 0.37 -10.65
N THR A 88 -10.07 1.57 -11.18
CA THR A 88 -11.07 2.38 -11.90
C THR A 88 -10.38 3.36 -12.87
N PRO A 89 -10.95 3.62 -14.06
CA PRO A 89 -10.32 4.46 -15.10
C PRO A 89 -10.19 5.94 -14.70
N HIS A 90 -10.94 6.40 -13.70
CA HIS A 90 -10.90 7.78 -13.20
C HIS A 90 -10.56 7.82 -11.71
N ALA A 91 -9.48 7.13 -11.34
CA ALA A 91 -9.13 6.95 -9.95
C ALA A 91 -8.64 8.24 -9.27
N THR A 92 -9.35 8.62 -8.21
CA THR A 92 -8.93 9.69 -7.30
C THR A 92 -8.21 9.14 -6.09
N CYS A 93 -7.40 9.97 -5.43
CA CYS A 93 -6.76 9.60 -4.19
C CYS A 93 -7.78 9.54 -3.04
N THR A 94 -7.88 8.39 -2.38
CA THR A 94 -8.78 8.18 -1.23
C THR A 94 -8.11 8.44 0.11
N LYS A 95 -6.78 8.59 0.15
CA LYS A 95 -6.04 8.75 1.38
C LYS A 95 -6.12 10.20 1.88
N PRO A 96 -6.63 10.47 3.09
CA PRO A 96 -6.62 11.81 3.65
C PRO A 96 -5.22 12.42 3.64
N GLY A 97 -5.09 13.56 2.97
CA GLY A 97 -3.83 14.27 2.80
C GLY A 97 -2.87 13.67 1.78
N GLY A 98 -3.20 12.60 1.06
CA GLY A 98 -2.51 12.14 -0.16
C GLY A 98 -1.04 11.72 -0.06
N VAL A 99 -0.44 11.64 1.14
CA VAL A 99 0.97 11.27 1.29
C VAL A 99 1.16 9.79 0.99
N CYS A 100 1.86 9.48 -0.10
CA CYS A 100 2.08 8.12 -0.59
C CYS A 100 3.23 7.45 0.16
N SER A 101 4.32 8.18 0.44
CA SER A 101 5.51 7.65 1.11
C SER A 101 6.28 8.73 1.88
N ILE A 102 7.17 8.29 2.78
CA ILE A 102 8.09 9.16 3.53
C ILE A 102 9.54 8.69 3.38
N ARG A 103 10.49 9.63 3.49
CA ARG A 103 11.93 9.35 3.49
C ARG A 103 12.65 10.28 4.45
N VAL A 104 13.92 9.97 4.75
CA VAL A 104 14.73 10.82 5.64
C VAL A 104 15.32 11.99 4.84
N TYR A 105 15.16 13.19 5.37
CA TYR A 105 15.82 14.39 4.89
C TYR A 105 16.85 14.84 5.92
N ARG A 106 17.87 15.55 5.44
CA ARG A 106 18.85 16.28 6.25
C ARG A 106 18.72 17.77 5.97
N GLU A 107 18.68 18.55 7.02
CA GLU A 107 18.81 20.00 6.95
C GLU A 107 20.24 20.42 7.31
N ASP A 108 20.90 21.13 6.40
CA ASP A 108 22.22 21.71 6.61
C ASP A 108 22.26 23.14 6.05
N GLU A 109 22.67 24.10 6.87
CA GLU A 109 22.69 25.54 6.54
C GLU A 109 21.39 26.08 5.90
N GLY A 110 20.23 25.53 6.33
CA GLY A 110 18.91 25.91 5.81
C GLY A 110 18.51 25.25 4.48
N ARG A 111 19.36 24.35 3.94
CA ARG A 111 19.05 23.52 2.79
C ARG A 111 18.55 22.14 3.25
N VAL A 112 17.40 21.72 2.74
CA VAL A 112 16.74 20.47 3.11
C VAL A 112 16.82 19.50 1.94
N GLU A 113 17.59 18.42 2.09
CA GLU A 113 17.84 17.45 1.00
C GLU A 113 17.57 16.02 1.48
N PRO A 114 17.08 15.12 0.61
CA PRO A 114 16.97 13.71 0.96
C PRO A 114 18.35 13.09 1.17
N ILE A 115 18.48 12.20 2.15
CA ILE A 115 19.72 11.45 2.33
C ILE A 115 19.79 10.28 1.36
N SER A 116 21.00 9.86 0.98
CA SER A 116 21.23 8.67 0.16
C SER A 116 21.42 7.39 1.01
N GLY A 117 21.54 6.25 0.32
CA GLY A 117 21.81 4.94 0.94
C GLY A 117 20.57 4.30 1.59
N GLU A 118 20.79 3.23 2.35
CA GLU A 118 19.71 2.41 2.92
C GLU A 118 18.75 3.21 3.82
N ARG A 119 19.28 4.16 4.60
CA ARG A 119 18.44 5.03 5.44
C ARG A 119 17.60 6.01 4.60
N GLY A 120 18.01 6.31 3.37
CA GLY A 120 17.33 7.22 2.44
C GLY A 120 16.14 6.62 1.68
N ARG A 121 16.01 5.28 1.66
CA ARG A 121 14.94 4.56 0.93
C ARG A 121 13.54 5.05 1.29
N LEU A 122 12.58 4.96 0.37
CA LEU A 122 11.21 5.37 0.61
C LEU A 122 10.49 4.33 1.48
N ARG A 123 9.59 4.79 2.35
CA ARG A 123 8.69 3.95 3.14
C ARG A 123 7.28 4.22 2.68
N ALA A 124 6.64 3.24 2.07
CA ALA A 124 5.31 3.40 1.52
C ALA A 124 4.30 3.47 2.66
N LEU A 125 3.48 4.52 2.67
CA LEU A 125 2.42 4.70 3.66
C LEU A 125 1.02 4.39 3.07
N CYS A 126 0.94 4.01 1.81
CA CYS A 126 -0.30 3.76 1.09
C CYS A 126 -0.20 2.43 0.33
N PRO A 127 -1.13 1.47 0.52
CA PRO A 127 -1.12 0.20 -0.21
C PRO A 127 -1.17 0.38 -1.72
N TRP A 128 -1.94 1.36 -2.22
CA TRP A 128 -1.99 1.65 -3.65
C TRP A 128 -0.63 1.96 -4.26
N ARG A 129 0.36 2.44 -3.49
CA ARG A 129 1.71 2.70 -4.00
C ARG A 129 2.37 1.44 -4.61
N PHE A 130 2.02 0.26 -4.11
CA PHE A 130 2.53 -1.03 -4.60
C PHE A 130 1.86 -1.51 -5.91
N HIS A 131 0.80 -0.83 -6.35
CA HIS A 131 0.08 -1.14 -7.58
C HIS A 131 0.65 -0.45 -8.83
N GLN A 132 1.73 0.34 -8.68
CA GLN A 132 2.38 1.03 -9.79
C GLN A 132 2.63 0.09 -10.98
N ASP A 133 1.97 0.40 -12.10
CA ASP A 133 2.05 -0.31 -13.38
C ASP A 133 1.76 -1.82 -13.29
N GLY A 134 1.19 -2.29 -12.18
CA GLY A 134 1.02 -3.73 -11.91
C GLY A 134 2.32 -4.50 -11.67
N THR A 135 3.48 -3.83 -11.62
CA THR A 135 4.82 -4.45 -11.64
C THR A 135 4.99 -5.59 -10.64
N ALA A 136 4.63 -5.34 -9.37
CA ALA A 136 4.77 -6.35 -8.33
C ALA A 136 3.83 -7.55 -8.55
N PHE A 137 2.61 -7.32 -9.04
CA PHE A 137 1.64 -8.38 -9.32
C PHE A 137 2.03 -9.22 -10.54
N SER A 138 2.55 -8.58 -11.58
CA SER A 138 3.09 -9.27 -12.76
C SER A 138 4.27 -10.15 -12.38
N GLU A 139 5.14 -9.70 -11.47
CA GLU A 139 6.25 -10.51 -10.97
C GLU A 139 5.77 -11.72 -10.16
N VAL A 140 4.79 -11.53 -9.28
CA VAL A 140 4.15 -12.64 -8.55
C VAL A 140 3.56 -13.67 -9.52
N GLY A 141 2.80 -13.21 -10.52
CA GLY A 141 2.20 -14.07 -11.54
C GLY A 141 3.26 -14.83 -12.34
N ARG A 142 4.29 -14.13 -12.83
CA ARG A 142 5.41 -14.76 -13.54
C ARG A 142 6.07 -15.83 -12.69
N ARG A 143 6.32 -15.55 -11.41
CA ARG A 143 7.08 -16.43 -10.53
C ARG A 143 6.30 -17.65 -10.06
N LEU A 144 5.01 -17.49 -9.76
CA LEU A 144 4.20 -18.50 -9.08
C LEU A 144 3.14 -19.16 -9.97
N LEU A 145 2.74 -18.50 -11.06
CA LEU A 145 1.75 -19.02 -12.02
C LEU A 145 2.34 -19.28 -13.41
N ASN A 146 3.60 -18.86 -13.65
CA ASN A 146 4.20 -18.80 -14.98
C ASN A 146 3.34 -17.98 -15.96
N ASP A 147 2.82 -16.85 -15.48
CA ASP A 147 1.95 -15.95 -16.22
C ASP A 147 2.19 -14.49 -15.77
N PRO A 148 2.83 -13.63 -16.58
CA PRO A 148 3.14 -12.25 -16.20
C PRO A 148 1.92 -11.31 -16.25
N ASP A 149 0.79 -11.74 -16.81
CA ASP A 149 -0.44 -10.95 -16.88
C ASP A 149 -1.64 -11.70 -16.26
N PRO A 150 -1.57 -12.01 -14.95
CA PRO A 150 -2.62 -12.75 -14.28
C PRO A 150 -3.87 -11.87 -14.09
N ILE A 151 -5.04 -12.51 -14.12
CA ILE A 151 -6.32 -11.90 -13.79
C ILE A 151 -6.34 -11.57 -12.30
N LYS A 152 -6.72 -10.34 -11.94
CA LYS A 152 -6.79 -9.86 -10.57
C LYS A 152 -8.23 -9.97 -10.04
N ALA A 153 -8.42 -10.70 -8.94
CA ALA A 153 -9.68 -10.82 -8.23
C ALA A 153 -9.51 -10.32 -6.78
N GLY A 154 -10.06 -9.15 -6.48
CA GLY A 154 -9.94 -8.52 -5.15
C GLY A 154 -11.06 -8.92 -4.18
N GLU A 155 -10.74 -8.84 -2.88
CA GLU A 155 -11.67 -8.98 -1.74
C GLU A 155 -12.52 -10.27 -1.74
N VAL A 156 -11.91 -11.40 -2.11
CA VAL A 156 -12.61 -12.69 -2.17
C VAL A 156 -12.75 -13.30 -0.78
N GLY A 157 -13.97 -13.67 -0.39
CA GLY A 157 -14.27 -14.40 0.84
C GLY A 157 -13.66 -15.80 0.86
N PHE A 158 -13.05 -16.19 1.97
CA PHE A 158 -12.47 -17.53 2.16
C PHE A 158 -12.90 -18.22 3.47
N LEU A 159 -13.63 -17.51 4.33
CA LEU A 159 -14.20 -18.01 5.58
C LEU A 159 -15.63 -17.48 5.73
N GLU A 160 -16.54 -18.37 6.11
CA GLU A 160 -17.94 -18.04 6.38
C GLU A 160 -18.23 -18.04 7.88
N SER A 161 -19.13 -17.17 8.33
CA SER A 161 -19.67 -17.15 9.68
C SER A 161 -20.49 -18.40 9.92
N SER A 162 -20.35 -19.00 11.11
CA SER A 162 -21.29 -20.03 11.58
C SER A 162 -22.59 -19.44 12.15
N GLY A 163 -22.77 -18.12 12.08
CA GLY A 163 -23.81 -17.35 12.75
C GLY A 163 -23.37 -16.87 14.12
N ASN A 164 -23.55 -15.57 14.41
CA ASN A 164 -23.40 -14.98 15.74
C ASN A 164 -24.45 -13.87 15.95
N LEU A 165 -24.38 -13.15 17.08
CA LEU A 165 -25.35 -12.08 17.42
C LEU A 165 -25.50 -10.98 16.35
N ASP A 166 -24.46 -10.76 15.53
CA ASP A 166 -24.37 -9.64 14.59
C ASP A 166 -24.10 -10.10 13.14
N SER A 167 -24.09 -11.41 12.84
CA SER A 167 -23.88 -11.96 11.49
C SER A 167 -24.68 -13.22 11.25
N ASP A 168 -25.31 -13.30 10.09
CA ASP A 168 -26.02 -14.50 9.64
C ASP A 168 -25.02 -15.61 9.25
N PRO A 169 -25.39 -16.90 9.42
CA PRO A 169 -24.61 -18.00 8.89
C PRO A 169 -24.37 -17.84 7.37
N GLY A 170 -23.13 -18.05 6.93
CA GLY A 170 -22.74 -17.92 5.51
C GLY A 170 -22.19 -16.55 5.12
N GLU A 171 -22.15 -15.55 6.01
CA GLU A 171 -21.48 -14.27 5.72
C GLU A 171 -19.94 -14.38 5.74
N ASP A 172 -19.25 -13.69 4.84
CA ASP A 172 -17.78 -13.68 4.78
C ASP A 172 -17.15 -13.04 6.03
N VAL A 173 -16.50 -13.85 6.88
CA VAL A 173 -15.76 -13.41 8.08
C VAL A 173 -14.25 -13.32 7.87
N GLY A 174 -13.78 -13.68 6.68
CA GLY A 174 -12.39 -13.54 6.27
C GLY A 174 -12.30 -13.31 4.78
N ARG A 175 -11.57 -12.26 4.38
CA ARG A 175 -11.33 -11.92 2.97
C ARG A 175 -9.85 -11.94 2.66
N ILE A 176 -9.50 -12.40 1.46
CA ILE A 176 -8.16 -12.25 0.89
C ILE A 176 -8.17 -11.00 0.02
N ASP A 177 -7.22 -10.10 0.26
CA ASP A 177 -7.17 -8.78 -0.35
C ASP A 177 -7.09 -8.88 -1.88
N MET A 178 -6.24 -9.78 -2.37
CA MET A 178 -6.03 -10.01 -3.80
C MET A 178 -5.76 -11.49 -4.10
N ILE A 179 -6.41 -12.01 -5.14
CA ILE A 179 -6.10 -13.31 -5.75
C ILE A 179 -5.66 -13.05 -7.18
N LEU A 180 -4.51 -13.60 -7.56
CA LEU A 180 -4.06 -13.64 -8.94
C LEU A 180 -4.44 -14.99 -9.53
N VAL A 181 -5.22 -14.97 -10.61
CA VAL A 181 -5.68 -16.14 -11.34
C VAL A 181 -4.96 -16.21 -12.67
N LYS A 182 -4.43 -17.38 -13.01
CA LYS A 182 -3.75 -17.60 -14.28
C LYS A 182 -4.71 -17.37 -15.45
N SER A 183 -4.34 -16.47 -16.36
CA SER A 183 -5.16 -16.02 -17.49
C SER A 183 -5.28 -17.07 -18.60
N ASN A 184 -4.25 -17.91 -18.75
CA ASN A 184 -4.12 -18.91 -19.81
C ASN A 184 -4.31 -20.35 -19.30
N GLY A 185 -5.22 -20.53 -18.35
CA GLY A 185 -5.60 -21.86 -17.86
C GLY A 185 -6.19 -22.75 -18.95
N VAL A 186 -6.02 -24.07 -18.79
CA VAL A 186 -6.67 -25.06 -19.66
C VAL A 186 -8.12 -25.23 -19.22
N GLU A 187 -9.06 -25.09 -20.16
CA GLU A 187 -10.48 -25.29 -19.89
C GLU A 187 -10.75 -26.70 -19.33
N GLY A 188 -11.51 -26.78 -18.23
CA GLY A 188 -11.80 -28.04 -17.53
C GLY A 188 -10.71 -28.51 -16.55
N ALA A 189 -9.54 -27.86 -16.49
CA ALA A 189 -8.54 -28.11 -15.44
C ALA A 189 -8.84 -27.30 -14.16
N PRO A 190 -8.35 -27.75 -12.98
CA PRO A 190 -8.43 -26.94 -11.77
C PRO A 190 -7.77 -25.57 -11.95
N MET A 191 -8.40 -24.54 -11.42
CA MET A 191 -7.89 -23.16 -11.51
C MET A 191 -6.54 -23.02 -10.81
N ASP A 192 -5.57 -22.43 -11.52
CA ASP A 192 -4.30 -22.04 -10.94
C ASP A 192 -4.34 -20.58 -10.48
N TRP A 193 -3.93 -20.36 -9.24
CA TRP A 193 -4.07 -19.07 -8.58
C TRP A 193 -3.18 -18.97 -7.34
N VAL A 194 -2.88 -17.73 -6.95
CA VAL A 194 -2.11 -17.41 -5.75
C VAL A 194 -2.74 -16.24 -4.98
N ALA A 195 -2.77 -16.35 -3.65
CA ALA A 195 -3.21 -15.26 -2.78
C ALA A 195 -2.09 -14.24 -2.61
N VAL A 196 -2.42 -12.95 -2.63
CA VAL A 196 -1.48 -11.84 -2.50
C VAL A 196 -1.94 -10.88 -1.41
N GLU A 197 -1.03 -10.56 -0.50
CA GLU A 197 -1.21 -9.54 0.53
C GLU A 197 -0.24 -8.38 0.27
N VAL A 198 -0.72 -7.14 0.35
CA VAL A 198 0.13 -5.93 0.26
C VAL A 198 0.16 -5.27 1.64
N GLN A 199 1.36 -5.01 2.17
CA GLN A 199 1.50 -4.33 3.46
C GLN A 199 2.31 -3.02 3.31
N ALA A 200 1.60 -1.90 3.45
CA ALA A 200 2.20 -0.58 3.63
C ALA A 200 2.48 -0.28 5.10
N VAL A 201 3.34 0.70 5.36
CA VAL A 201 3.78 1.05 6.71
C VAL A 201 2.91 2.16 7.31
N TYR A 202 2.50 2.02 8.57
CA TYR A 202 1.97 3.11 9.38
C TYR A 202 3.12 4.01 9.85
N PHE A 203 2.82 5.21 10.34
CA PHE A 203 3.84 6.05 10.99
C PHE A 203 3.42 6.38 12.43
N SER A 204 4.40 6.50 13.31
CA SER A 204 4.22 7.05 14.65
C SER A 204 4.65 8.52 14.68
N GLY A 205 4.00 9.32 15.52
CA GLY A 205 4.30 10.73 15.72
C GLY A 205 3.04 11.58 15.64
N LYS A 206 3.21 12.90 15.54
CA LYS A 206 2.09 13.83 15.38
C LYS A 206 1.49 13.72 13.97
N LYS A 207 0.21 14.10 13.84
CA LYS A 207 -0.55 14.04 12.57
C LYS A 207 0.17 14.77 11.42
N MET A 208 0.00 14.26 10.19
CA MET A 208 0.64 14.84 8.99
C MET A 208 0.11 16.25 8.67
N SER A 209 -1.13 16.56 9.07
CA SER A 209 -1.76 17.85 8.78
C SER A 209 -0.98 19.07 9.29
N ILE A 210 -0.13 18.89 10.30
CA ILE A 210 0.75 19.96 10.81
C ILE A 210 1.71 20.44 9.71
N GLU A 211 2.20 19.52 8.86
CA GLU A 211 3.05 19.90 7.72
C GLU A 211 2.26 20.65 6.65
N PHE A 212 1.01 20.25 6.42
CA PHE A 212 0.13 20.92 5.45
C PHE A 212 -0.16 22.36 5.90
N ASP A 213 -0.55 22.53 7.17
CA ASP A 213 -0.78 23.85 7.77
C ASP A 213 0.47 24.75 7.70
N HIS A 214 1.66 24.16 7.83
CA HIS A 214 2.92 24.90 7.71
C HIS A 214 3.16 25.35 6.27
N LEU A 215 3.04 24.44 5.29
CA LEU A 215 3.21 24.75 3.87
C LEU A 215 2.24 25.83 3.40
N LEU A 216 1.00 25.84 3.90
CA LEU A 216 0.04 26.91 3.61
C LEU A 216 0.51 28.27 4.12
N LYS A 217 1.07 28.31 5.33
CA LYS A 217 1.58 29.56 5.95
C LYS A 217 2.85 30.07 5.28
N THR A 218 3.69 29.18 4.77
CA THR A 218 4.97 29.51 4.13
C THR A 218 4.86 29.60 2.61
N GLN A 219 3.65 29.58 2.05
CA GLN A 219 3.39 29.60 0.62
C GLN A 219 4.12 28.48 -0.14
N GLY A 220 4.24 27.30 0.48
CA GLY A 220 4.77 26.09 -0.14
C GLY A 220 6.29 25.95 -0.10
N ARG A 221 7.01 26.91 0.50
CA ARG A 221 8.47 26.82 0.65
C ARG A 221 8.87 25.56 1.39
N ILE A 222 9.85 24.85 0.85
CA ILE A 222 10.38 23.65 1.48
C ILE A 222 11.06 24.00 2.81
N SER A 223 10.83 23.17 3.81
CA SER A 223 11.45 23.27 5.12
C SER A 223 11.62 21.88 5.71
N MET A 224 12.43 21.76 6.75
CA MET A 224 12.48 20.52 7.50
C MET A 224 11.14 20.22 8.15
N ALA A 225 10.80 18.93 8.28
CA ALA A 225 9.55 18.49 8.89
C ALA A 225 9.37 19.11 10.28
N ARG A 226 8.20 19.71 10.54
CA ARG A 226 7.91 20.40 11.80
C ARG A 226 7.94 19.46 13.00
N GLU A 227 7.44 18.25 12.81
CA GLU A 227 7.32 17.24 13.84
C GLU A 227 8.13 15.98 13.52
N LYS A 228 8.70 15.36 14.56
CA LYS A 228 9.39 14.08 14.42
C LYS A 228 8.37 12.98 14.16
N ARG A 229 8.56 12.27 13.06
CA ARG A 229 7.80 11.07 12.68
C ARG A 229 8.77 9.94 12.36
N ARG A 230 8.29 8.72 12.48
CA ARG A 230 9.01 7.53 12.04
C ARG A 230 8.05 6.47 11.53
N PRO A 231 8.49 5.60 10.61
CA PRO A 231 7.76 4.38 10.30
C PRO A 231 7.45 3.56 11.57
N ASP A 232 6.24 3.04 11.66
CA ASP A 232 5.77 2.18 12.75
C ASP A 232 5.70 0.74 12.27
N TYR A 233 6.87 0.10 12.20
CA TYR A 233 7.00 -1.28 11.73
C TYR A 233 6.29 -2.27 12.67
N ARG A 234 6.28 -2.00 13.98
CA ARG A 234 5.60 -2.88 14.96
C ARG A 234 4.08 -2.89 14.76
N SER A 235 3.47 -1.71 14.58
CA SER A 235 2.02 -1.66 14.34
C SER A 235 1.64 -2.17 12.95
N SER A 236 2.54 -2.08 11.97
CA SER A 236 2.30 -2.58 10.61
C SER A 236 2.49 -4.10 10.51
N GLY A 237 3.55 -4.64 11.11
CA GLY A 237 3.87 -6.07 11.15
C GLY A 237 3.07 -6.82 12.21
N VAL A 238 3.49 -6.72 13.48
CA VAL A 238 2.94 -7.50 14.61
C VAL A 238 1.42 -7.34 14.76
N LYS A 239 0.91 -6.12 14.68
CA LYS A 239 -0.50 -5.86 15.00
C LYS A 239 -1.46 -6.08 13.83
N ARG A 240 -0.95 -6.20 12.60
CA ARG A 240 -1.79 -6.25 11.39
C ARG A 240 -1.38 -7.39 10.49
N LEU A 241 -0.19 -7.34 9.88
CA LEU A 241 0.24 -8.38 8.96
C LEU A 241 0.30 -9.76 9.62
N MET A 242 0.86 -9.88 10.82
CA MET A 242 1.00 -11.17 11.51
C MET A 242 -0.35 -11.87 11.76
N PRO A 243 -1.38 -11.20 12.34
CA PRO A 243 -2.73 -11.76 12.41
C PRO A 243 -3.29 -12.20 11.05
N GLN A 244 -3.12 -11.40 9.99
CA GLN A 244 -3.61 -11.76 8.65
C GLN A 244 -2.94 -13.05 8.14
N LEU A 245 -1.62 -13.16 8.29
CA LEU A 245 -0.87 -14.36 7.89
C LEU A 245 -1.30 -15.59 8.71
N GLN A 246 -1.44 -15.46 10.03
CA GLN A 246 -1.85 -16.55 10.91
C GLN A 246 -3.26 -17.05 10.61
N THR A 247 -4.17 -16.17 10.18
CA THR A 247 -5.53 -16.56 9.80
C THR A 247 -5.59 -17.15 8.39
N LYS A 248 -4.90 -16.54 7.40
CA LYS A 248 -5.04 -16.90 5.99
C LYS A 248 -4.17 -18.11 5.59
N VAL A 249 -2.91 -18.14 6.00
CA VAL A 249 -1.91 -19.11 5.50
C VAL A 249 -2.26 -20.57 5.84
N PRO A 250 -2.75 -20.94 7.04
CA PRO A 250 -3.08 -22.33 7.33
C PRO A 250 -4.15 -22.91 6.39
N THR A 251 -5.15 -22.11 6.00
CA THR A 251 -6.16 -22.53 5.04
C THR A 251 -5.57 -22.70 3.63
N LEU A 252 -4.77 -21.72 3.18
CA LEU A 252 -4.09 -21.80 1.89
C LEU A 252 -3.17 -23.03 1.80
N ARG A 253 -2.36 -23.27 2.83
CA ARG A 253 -1.48 -24.44 2.95
C ARG A 253 -2.27 -25.75 2.79
N ARG A 254 -3.45 -25.88 3.40
CA ARG A 254 -4.32 -27.08 3.26
C ARG A 254 -4.82 -27.28 1.83
N TRP A 255 -4.99 -26.22 1.06
CA TRP A 255 -5.33 -26.29 -0.36
C TRP A 255 -4.12 -26.48 -1.28
N GLY A 256 -2.91 -26.61 -0.71
CA GLY A 256 -1.66 -26.65 -1.47
C GLY A 256 -1.30 -25.30 -2.11
N LYS A 257 -1.88 -24.20 -1.63
CA LYS A 257 -1.66 -22.84 -2.13
C LYS A 257 -0.70 -22.07 -1.23
N LYS A 258 0.05 -21.16 -1.86
CA LYS A 258 1.02 -20.28 -1.19
C LYS A 258 0.45 -18.87 -1.09
N MET A 259 1.04 -18.05 -0.23
CA MET A 259 0.73 -16.63 -0.12
C MET A 259 1.93 -15.79 -0.58
N ALA A 260 1.71 -14.88 -1.50
CA ALA A 260 2.67 -13.83 -1.82
C ALA A 260 2.42 -12.62 -0.91
N VAL A 261 3.49 -12.01 -0.38
CA VAL A 261 3.42 -10.80 0.44
C VAL A 261 4.31 -9.74 -0.17
N ILE A 262 3.73 -8.59 -0.54
CA ILE A 262 4.45 -7.47 -1.15
C ILE A 262 4.66 -6.39 -0.09
N VAL A 263 5.92 -6.04 0.16
CA VAL A 263 6.34 -5.06 1.18
C VAL A 263 7.51 -4.22 0.69
N ASP A 264 7.68 -3.03 1.24
CA ASP A 264 8.90 -2.27 1.00
C ASP A 264 10.09 -2.88 1.76
N ALA A 265 11.26 -2.82 1.15
CA ALA A 265 12.47 -3.41 1.71
C ALA A 265 12.83 -2.86 3.11
N PRO A 266 12.70 -1.54 3.39
CA PRO A 266 12.88 -1.02 4.74
C PRO A 266 11.95 -1.66 5.78
N PHE A 267 10.69 -1.96 5.43
CA PHE A 267 9.78 -2.69 6.31
C PHE A 267 10.34 -4.06 6.65
N PHE A 268 10.69 -4.87 5.65
CA PHE A 268 11.16 -6.24 5.87
C PHE A 268 12.46 -6.28 6.69
N TYR A 269 13.46 -5.47 6.33
CA TYR A 269 14.75 -5.44 7.05
C TYR A 269 14.65 -4.82 8.46
N SER A 270 13.54 -4.18 8.80
CA SER A 270 13.30 -3.67 10.17
C SER A 270 12.64 -4.70 11.09
N MET A 271 12.23 -5.85 10.55
CA MET A 271 11.68 -6.95 11.35
C MET A 271 12.81 -7.82 11.92
N GLY A 272 12.47 -8.73 12.84
CA GLY A 272 13.41 -9.74 13.33
C GLY A 272 13.80 -10.72 12.22
N GLU A 273 14.91 -11.41 12.42
CA GLU A 273 15.40 -12.40 11.46
C GLU A 273 14.35 -13.50 11.21
N MET A 274 14.12 -13.80 9.93
CA MET A 274 13.27 -14.89 9.49
C MET A 274 14.16 -15.95 8.85
N ALA A 275 14.06 -17.19 9.33
CA ALA A 275 14.66 -18.33 8.67
C ALA A 275 14.14 -18.42 7.22
N ARG A 276 15.08 -18.48 6.27
CA ARG A 276 14.81 -18.49 4.84
C ARG A 276 14.86 -19.91 4.30
N GLU A 277 13.85 -20.28 3.53
CA GLU A 277 13.81 -21.53 2.79
C GLU A 277 14.58 -21.39 1.47
N ARG A 278 15.24 -22.47 1.05
CA ARG A 278 16.05 -22.47 -0.20
C ARG A 278 15.19 -22.60 -1.46
N ASP A 279 14.05 -23.25 -1.34
CA ASP A 279 13.16 -23.54 -2.45
C ASP A 279 11.74 -23.09 -2.12
N VAL A 280 11.06 -22.54 -3.11
CA VAL A 280 9.66 -22.11 -3.02
C VAL A 280 8.75 -23.26 -2.60
N SER A 281 9.08 -24.51 -2.93
CA SER A 281 8.32 -25.70 -2.54
C SER A 281 8.16 -25.83 -1.02
N ASN A 282 9.18 -25.41 -0.26
CA ASN A 282 9.25 -25.54 1.20
C ASN A 282 8.66 -24.34 1.95
N ALA A 283 8.27 -23.29 1.22
CA ALA A 283 7.72 -22.08 1.81
C ALA A 283 6.19 -22.02 1.72
N ASP A 284 5.60 -21.35 2.72
CA ASP A 284 4.19 -20.98 2.71
C ASP A 284 3.98 -19.56 2.21
N ILE A 285 4.97 -18.70 2.51
CA ILE A 285 4.95 -17.28 2.22
C ILE A 285 6.15 -16.94 1.34
N ILE A 286 5.86 -16.24 0.23
CA ILE A 286 6.87 -15.66 -0.65
C ILE A 286 6.79 -14.14 -0.49
N TRP A 287 7.85 -13.56 0.05
CA TRP A 287 7.98 -12.12 0.19
C TRP A 287 8.59 -11.53 -1.07
N PHE A 288 7.90 -10.57 -1.67
CA PHE A 288 8.41 -9.76 -2.77
C PHE A 288 8.80 -8.40 -2.20
N LEU A 289 10.10 -8.20 -1.98
CA LEU A 289 10.63 -6.97 -1.42
C LEU A 289 10.76 -5.94 -2.54
N VAL A 290 10.15 -4.79 -2.34
CA VAL A 290 10.17 -3.71 -3.32
C VAL A 290 11.00 -2.53 -2.82
N ASP A 291 11.62 -1.82 -3.74
CA ASP A 291 12.17 -0.49 -3.49
C ASP A 291 11.66 0.50 -4.54
N PHE A 292 11.93 1.78 -4.30
CA PHE A 292 11.45 2.88 -5.13
C PHE A 292 12.63 3.73 -5.59
N PHE A 293 13.01 3.57 -6.85
CA PHE A 293 14.15 4.29 -7.45
C PHE A 293 13.68 5.52 -8.21
N GLU A 294 14.47 6.59 -8.20
CA GLU A 294 14.17 7.78 -8.99
C GLU A 294 14.17 7.44 -10.49
N ASP A 295 13.12 7.85 -11.21
CA ASP A 295 13.11 7.73 -12.67
C ASP A 295 14.14 8.71 -13.26
N PRO A 296 15.12 8.24 -14.06
CA PRO A 296 16.09 9.10 -14.73
C PRO A 296 15.43 10.19 -15.60
N ASN A 297 14.21 9.94 -16.08
CA ASN A 297 13.44 10.90 -16.89
C ASN A 297 12.67 11.94 -16.06
N GLY A 298 12.81 11.94 -14.72
CA GLY A 298 12.23 12.94 -13.82
C GLY A 298 10.75 12.74 -13.48
N SER A 299 10.13 11.62 -13.84
CA SER A 299 8.69 11.37 -13.67
C SER A 299 8.25 10.98 -12.25
N GLY A 300 9.18 10.86 -11.30
CA GLY A 300 8.92 10.42 -9.93
C GLY A 300 9.76 9.21 -9.55
N PHE A 301 9.18 8.26 -8.82
CA PHE A 301 9.85 7.03 -8.40
C PHE A 301 9.20 5.80 -9.05
N LYS A 302 10.02 4.84 -9.48
CA LYS A 302 9.62 3.55 -10.06
C LYS A 302 9.80 2.44 -9.03
N LEU A 303 8.76 1.63 -8.89
CA LEU A 303 8.74 0.42 -8.09
C LEU A 303 9.55 -0.64 -8.80
N GLU A 304 10.50 -1.25 -8.09
CA GLU A 304 11.24 -2.42 -8.56
C GLU A 304 11.24 -3.50 -7.49
N ILE A 305 11.17 -4.77 -7.92
CA ILE A 305 11.36 -5.91 -7.03
C ILE A 305 12.85 -6.15 -6.87
N ILE A 306 13.36 -6.05 -5.65
CA ILE A 306 14.79 -6.13 -5.38
C ILE A 306 15.21 -7.49 -4.82
N GLU A 307 14.28 -8.23 -4.18
CA GLU A 307 14.58 -9.51 -3.54
C GLU A 307 13.30 -10.34 -3.37
N GLU A 308 13.42 -11.65 -3.57
CA GLU A 308 12.42 -12.63 -3.17
C GLU A 308 12.92 -13.39 -1.94
N VAL A 309 12.08 -13.51 -0.90
CA VAL A 309 12.41 -14.28 0.30
C VAL A 309 11.35 -15.34 0.54
N TYR A 310 11.77 -16.56 0.86
CA TYR A 310 10.88 -17.70 1.07
C TYR A 310 10.87 -18.07 2.55
N THR A 311 9.69 -18.16 3.18
CA THR A 311 9.59 -18.48 4.60
C THR A 311 8.42 -19.40 4.89
N THR A 312 8.52 -20.17 5.99
CA THR A 312 7.36 -20.79 6.63
C THR A 312 6.54 -19.76 7.41
N LEU A 313 5.27 -20.08 7.69
CA LEU A 313 4.42 -19.24 8.55
C LEU A 313 5.03 -19.03 9.95
N GLU A 314 5.64 -20.09 10.49
CA GLU A 314 6.23 -20.12 11.82
C GLU A 314 7.45 -19.17 11.89
N SER A 315 8.32 -19.22 10.88
CA SER A 315 9.45 -18.29 10.72
C SER A 315 9.00 -16.85 10.55
N ALA A 316 8.01 -16.61 9.69
CA ALA A 316 7.43 -15.28 9.48
C ALA A 316 6.86 -14.70 10.79
N THR A 317 6.12 -15.50 11.56
CA THR A 317 5.55 -15.09 12.85
C THR A 317 6.64 -14.71 13.85
N LEU A 318 7.70 -15.51 13.94
CA LEU A 318 8.85 -15.23 14.81
C LEU A 318 9.54 -13.91 14.43
N GLY A 319 9.88 -13.75 13.15
CA GLY A 319 10.54 -12.53 12.67
C GLY A 319 9.65 -11.29 12.79
N LEU A 320 8.36 -11.40 12.51
CA LEU A 320 7.42 -10.28 12.65
C LEU A 320 7.28 -9.82 14.11
N THR A 321 7.37 -10.74 15.07
CA THR A 321 7.34 -10.40 16.51
C THR A 321 8.49 -9.47 16.91
N GLY A 322 9.61 -9.51 16.17
CA GLY A 322 10.61 -8.43 16.15
C GLY A 322 11.34 -8.20 17.47
N GLY A 323 11.43 -9.21 18.34
CA GLY A 323 12.13 -9.09 19.61
C GLY A 323 12.78 -10.40 20.03
N THR A 324 14.08 -10.34 20.31
CA THR A 324 14.75 -11.40 21.09
C THR A 324 14.27 -11.29 22.53
N PRO A 325 13.75 -12.37 23.14
CA PRO A 325 13.36 -12.32 24.54
C PRO A 325 14.58 -12.00 25.40
N LEU A 326 14.42 -11.08 26.35
CA LEU A 326 15.46 -10.83 27.37
C LEU A 326 15.57 -12.06 28.27
N SER A 327 16.75 -12.27 28.83
CA SER A 327 16.86 -13.20 29.96
C SER A 327 16.02 -12.69 31.14
N GLN A 328 15.51 -13.61 31.97
CA GLN A 328 14.77 -13.23 33.18
C GLN A 328 15.59 -12.27 34.06
N GLY A 329 16.90 -12.51 34.20
CA GLY A 329 17.79 -11.66 35.00
C GLY A 329 17.89 -10.23 34.48
N GLU A 330 18.01 -10.02 33.17
CA GLU A 330 18.01 -8.68 32.58
C GLU A 330 16.66 -7.99 32.72
N PHE A 331 15.56 -8.73 32.59
CA PHE A 331 14.23 -8.19 32.76
C PHE A 331 13.98 -7.76 34.22
N GLU A 332 14.35 -8.60 35.19
CA GLU A 332 14.27 -8.26 36.61
C GLU A 332 15.18 -7.09 37.00
N ALA A 333 16.37 -6.97 36.40
CA ALA A 333 17.24 -5.81 36.61
C ALA A 333 16.57 -4.51 36.13
N ARG A 334 15.85 -4.55 35.00
CA ARG A 334 15.06 -3.40 34.52
C ARG A 334 13.87 -3.09 35.41
N ILE A 335 13.25 -4.10 36.02
CA ILE A 335 12.17 -3.91 37.01
C ILE A 335 12.75 -3.20 38.23
N ARG A 336 13.82 -3.73 38.83
CA ARG A 336 14.50 -3.14 40.00
C ARG A 336 14.88 -1.68 39.77
N ALA A 337 15.46 -1.36 38.60
CA ALA A 337 15.82 0.00 38.23
C ALA A 337 14.62 0.99 38.16
N LYS A 338 13.38 0.49 38.04
CA LYS A 338 12.16 1.32 38.03
C LYS A 338 11.40 1.32 39.35
N THR A 339 11.60 0.31 40.20
CA THR A 339 10.94 0.22 41.51
C THR A 339 11.74 0.90 42.61
N ASP A 340 13.06 0.99 42.44
CA ASP A 340 13.99 1.47 43.46
C ASP A 340 14.44 2.93 43.24
N GLY A 341 13.86 3.65 42.26
CA GLY A 341 14.12 5.06 41.95
C GLY A 341 12.84 5.89 41.92
#